data_AF-A0AAW6SSV0-F1
#
_entry.id   AF-A0AAW6SSV0-F1
#
_cell.length_a   1.000
_cell.length_b   1.000
_cell.length_c   1.000
_cell.angle_alpha   90.00
_cell.angle_beta   90.00
_cell.angle_gamma   90.00
#
_symmetry.space_group_name_H-M   'P 1'
#
loop_
_entity.id
_entity.type
_entity.pdbx_description
1 polymer ?
#
loop_
_entity_poly.entity_id
_entity_poly.type
_entity_poly.pdbx_seq_one_letter_code
_entity_poly.pdbx_strand_id
1 'polypeptide(L)'
;MIDFLYDFTGILMSILFIYILTNIFDKLLGLQYISSTLGLFKLNNAEVKLLSKALSSRRYKKHTRDIEYMLGIKYIQLRMPHKAIEHLNKAFLYYEKNFIFNKNFELVLDLYIDLNKIEEGKKIYQIFKNQISYDKKFIPLIEKYTLIFDDNQIPS
;
A
#
# COMPACT_ATOMS: atom_id res chain seq x y z
N MET A 1 26.07 -5.57 26.65
CA MET A 1 25.91 -6.86 25.93
C MET A 1 24.65 -7.59 26.38
N ILE A 2 24.36 -7.63 27.70
CA ILE A 2 23.13 -8.21 28.27
C ILE A 2 21.87 -7.44 27.83
N ASP A 3 21.91 -6.10 27.78
CA ASP A 3 20.74 -5.30 27.36
C ASP A 3 20.36 -5.51 25.89
N PHE A 4 21.35 -5.67 25.01
CA PHE A 4 21.11 -5.96 23.59
C PHE A 4 20.50 -7.36 23.36
N LEU A 5 20.85 -8.33 24.20
CA LEU A 5 20.24 -9.67 24.21
C LEU A 5 18.80 -9.64 24.72
N TYR A 6 18.50 -8.81 25.71
CA TYR A 6 17.12 -8.58 26.19
C TYR A 6 16.24 -7.89 25.15
N ASP A 7 16.76 -6.89 24.45
CA ASP A 7 16.05 -6.23 23.35
C ASP A 7 15.83 -7.19 22.17
N PHE A 8 16.84 -7.97 21.80
CA PHE A 8 16.74 -8.92 20.69
C PHE A 8 15.77 -10.07 20.99
N THR A 9 15.81 -10.61 22.21
CA THR A 9 14.85 -11.65 22.65
C THR A 9 13.44 -11.10 22.79
N GLY A 10 13.27 -9.86 23.26
CA GLY A 10 11.98 -9.17 23.29
C GLY A 10 11.38 -8.97 21.89
N ILE A 11 12.21 -8.55 20.91
CA ILE A 11 11.83 -8.44 19.50
C ILE A 11 11.43 -9.81 18.94
N LEU A 12 12.21 -10.86 19.23
CA LEU A 12 11.94 -12.21 18.75
C LEU A 12 10.62 -12.76 19.32
N MET A 13 10.38 -12.55 20.62
CA MET A 13 9.17 -13.02 21.30
C MET A 13 7.92 -12.25 20.86
N SER A 14 8.02 -10.95 20.59
CA SER A 14 6.92 -10.17 20.04
C SER A 14 6.60 -10.57 18.59
N ILE A 15 7.60 -10.84 17.76
CA ILE A 15 7.39 -11.43 16.43
C ILE A 15 6.72 -12.81 16.53
N LEU A 16 7.13 -13.66 17.47
CA LEU A 16 6.57 -15.00 17.64
C LEU A 16 5.12 -14.97 18.15
N PHE A 17 4.84 -14.14 19.15
CA PHE A 17 3.49 -13.94 19.70
C PHE A 17 2.53 -13.41 18.63
N ILE A 18 3.00 -12.51 17.79
CA ILE A 18 2.22 -11.95 16.68
C ILE A 18 2.08 -12.96 15.55
N TYR A 19 3.10 -13.77 15.24
CA TYR A 19 2.96 -14.88 14.30
C TYR A 19 1.83 -15.84 14.70
N ILE A 20 1.67 -16.10 16.00
CA ILE A 20 0.58 -16.92 16.54
C ILE A 20 -0.77 -16.21 16.37
N LEU A 21 -0.89 -14.96 16.83
CA LEU A 21 -2.12 -14.14 16.71
C LEU A 21 -2.61 -14.00 15.26
N THR A 22 -1.69 -13.86 14.31
CA THR A 22 -1.98 -13.64 12.88
C THR A 22 -2.30 -14.92 12.13
N ASN A 23 -2.01 -16.07 12.73
CA ASN A 23 -2.56 -17.34 12.28
C ASN A 23 -4.02 -17.53 12.72
N ILE A 24 -4.49 -16.77 13.73
CA ILE A 24 -5.80 -16.93 14.37
C ILE A 24 -6.81 -15.85 13.93
N PHE A 25 -6.42 -14.56 13.85
CA PHE A 25 -7.39 -13.45 13.77
C PHE A 25 -7.57 -12.80 12.39
N ASP A 26 -6.49 -12.54 11.63
CA ASP A 26 -6.56 -12.16 10.21
C ASP A 26 -5.15 -12.25 9.62
N LYS A 27 -5.01 -13.04 8.54
CA LYS A 27 -3.71 -13.31 7.91
C LYS A 27 -3.13 -12.04 7.29
N LEU A 28 -3.97 -11.17 6.72
CA LEU A 28 -3.53 -9.93 6.09
C LEU A 28 -3.02 -8.93 7.13
N LEU A 29 -3.74 -8.77 8.25
CA LEU A 29 -3.31 -7.87 9.33
C LEU A 29 -1.94 -8.26 9.86
N GLY A 30 -1.65 -9.56 9.96
CA GLY A 30 -0.33 -10.01 10.35
C GLY A 30 0.77 -9.72 9.37
N LEU A 31 0.50 -9.94 8.08
CA LEU A 31 1.43 -9.59 7.04
C LEU A 31 1.71 -8.09 7.05
N GLN A 32 0.67 -7.26 7.20
CA GLN A 32 0.79 -5.80 7.28
C GLN A 32 1.62 -5.36 8.48
N TYR A 33 1.41 -5.97 9.65
CA TYR A 33 2.19 -5.66 10.85
C TYR A 33 3.67 -6.01 10.67
N ILE A 34 3.97 -7.23 10.18
CA ILE A 34 5.36 -7.66 9.95
C ILE A 34 6.02 -6.77 8.90
N SER A 35 5.32 -6.48 7.79
CA SER A 35 5.83 -5.56 6.75
C SER A 35 6.17 -4.19 7.33
N SER A 36 5.22 -3.61 8.08
CA SER A 36 5.41 -2.29 8.71
C SER A 36 6.59 -2.29 9.67
N THR A 37 6.74 -3.36 10.46
CA THR A 37 7.87 -3.53 11.39
C THR A 37 9.19 -3.59 10.63
N LEU A 38 9.28 -4.39 9.57
CA LEU A 38 10.47 -4.45 8.72
C LEU A 38 10.80 -3.09 8.09
N GLY A 39 9.77 -2.33 7.67
CA GLY A 39 9.91 -0.97 7.16
C GLY A 39 10.49 0.00 8.18
N LEU A 40 10.03 -0.04 9.44
CA LEU A 40 10.55 0.78 10.53
C LEU A 40 12.04 0.53 10.80
N PHE A 41 12.47 -0.74 10.72
CA PHE A 41 13.87 -1.13 10.86
C PHE A 41 14.68 -1.01 9.56
N LYS A 42 14.11 -0.41 8.50
CA LYS A 42 14.75 -0.23 7.19
C LYS A 42 15.23 -1.54 6.54
N LEU A 43 14.60 -2.67 6.89
CA LEU A 43 14.90 -4.00 6.35
C LEU A 43 14.21 -4.21 4.99
N ASN A 44 14.49 -3.31 4.04
CA ASN A 44 13.78 -3.19 2.77
C ASN A 44 13.77 -4.49 1.94
N ASN A 45 14.91 -5.18 1.86
CA ASN A 45 15.02 -6.43 1.11
C ASN A 45 14.20 -7.56 1.75
N ALA A 46 14.15 -7.60 3.09
CA ALA A 46 13.36 -8.59 3.81
C ALA A 46 11.86 -8.31 3.63
N GLU A 47 11.46 -7.04 3.69
CA GLU A 47 10.08 -6.61 3.47
C GLU A 47 9.58 -6.96 2.06
N VAL A 48 10.32 -6.57 1.02
CA VAL A 48 9.97 -6.90 -0.37
C VAL A 48 9.91 -8.41 -0.56
N LYS A 49 10.89 -9.16 -0.06
CA LYS A 49 10.90 -10.63 -0.16
C LYS A 49 9.70 -11.27 0.56
N LEU A 50 9.33 -10.76 1.74
CA LEU A 50 8.16 -11.22 2.49
C LEU A 50 6.88 -11.01 1.68
N LEU A 51 6.68 -9.79 1.15
CA LEU A 51 5.47 -9.45 0.38
C LEU A 51 5.40 -10.22 -0.95
N SER A 52 6.50 -10.34 -1.69
CA SER A 52 6.54 -11.14 -2.92
C SER A 52 6.26 -12.62 -2.65
N LYS A 53 6.77 -13.17 -1.54
CA LYS A 53 6.44 -14.54 -1.13
C LYS A 53 4.96 -14.68 -0.77
N ALA A 54 4.41 -13.70 -0.06
CA ALA A 54 2.99 -13.69 0.29
C ALA A 54 2.09 -13.66 -0.97
N LEU A 55 2.46 -12.86 -1.98
CA LEU A 55 1.75 -12.77 -3.25
C LEU A 55 1.66 -14.11 -3.99
N SER A 56 2.73 -14.90 -3.95
CA SER A 56 2.77 -16.25 -4.56
C SER A 56 2.10 -17.35 -3.72
N SER A 57 1.72 -17.04 -2.48
CA SER A 57 1.25 -18.03 -1.52
C SER A 57 -0.26 -18.24 -1.58
N ARG A 58 -0.69 -19.51 -1.65
CA ARG A 58 -2.11 -19.89 -1.53
C ARG A 58 -2.76 -19.35 -0.25
N ARG A 59 -1.96 -19.12 0.81
CA ARG A 59 -2.43 -18.56 2.09
C ARG A 59 -3.10 -17.19 1.93
N TYR A 60 -2.66 -16.40 0.96
CA TYR A 60 -3.08 -15.01 0.77
C TYR A 60 -3.87 -14.79 -0.52
N LYS A 61 -4.41 -15.85 -1.14
CA LYS A 61 -5.12 -15.76 -2.44
C LYS A 61 -6.26 -14.72 -2.46
N LYS A 62 -6.92 -14.50 -1.31
CA LYS A 62 -8.00 -13.49 -1.17
C LYS A 62 -7.50 -12.06 -0.95
N HIS A 63 -6.21 -11.89 -0.63
CA HIS A 63 -5.57 -10.63 -0.30
C HIS A 63 -4.52 -10.21 -1.32
N THR A 64 -4.48 -10.88 -2.49
CA THR A 64 -3.53 -10.58 -3.57
C THR A 64 -3.51 -9.09 -3.88
N ARG A 65 -4.70 -8.48 -4.00
CA ARG A 65 -4.87 -7.04 -4.26
C ARG A 65 -4.19 -6.16 -3.21
N ASP A 66 -4.40 -6.46 -1.93
CA ASP A 66 -3.85 -5.68 -0.82
C ASP A 66 -2.32 -5.83 -0.78
N ILE A 67 -1.80 -7.02 -1.10
CA ILE A 67 -0.36 -7.29 -1.19
C ILE A 67 0.27 -6.58 -2.38
N GLU A 68 -0.38 -6.58 -3.55
CA GLU A 68 0.03 -5.81 -4.73
C GLU A 68 0.13 -4.32 -4.38
N TYR A 69 -0.87 -3.78 -3.67
CA TYR A 69 -0.84 -2.40 -3.20
C TYR A 69 0.33 -2.12 -2.25
N MET A 70 0.54 -2.98 -1.24
CA MET A 70 1.67 -2.85 -0.31
C MET A 70 3.02 -2.87 -1.02
N LEU A 71 3.20 -3.76 -2.01
CA LEU A 71 4.40 -3.80 -2.85
C LEU A 71 4.54 -2.51 -3.66
N GLY A 72 3.46 -2.02 -4.26
CA GLY A 72 3.42 -0.76 -4.99
C GLY A 72 3.91 0.42 -4.16
N ILE A 73 3.35 0.61 -2.96
CA ILE A 73 3.78 1.63 -2.00
C ILE A 73 5.25 1.45 -1.63
N LYS A 74 5.68 0.21 -1.36
CA LYS A 74 7.07 -0.03 -0.99
C LYS A 74 8.04 0.34 -2.11
N TYR A 75 7.71 0.03 -3.35
CA TYR A 75 8.54 0.40 -4.50
C TYR A 75 8.56 1.92 -4.76
N ILE A 76 7.48 2.65 -4.46
CA ILE A 76 7.51 4.14 -4.44
C ILE A 76 8.57 4.62 -3.44
N GLN A 77 8.53 4.13 -2.20
CA GLN A 77 9.47 4.52 -1.15
C GLN A 77 10.92 4.17 -1.49
N LEU A 78 11.14 3.09 -2.25
CA LEU A 78 12.44 2.67 -2.76
C LEU A 78 12.87 3.40 -4.04
N ARG A 79 12.09 4.39 -4.52
CA ARG A 79 12.34 5.12 -5.77
C ARG A 79 12.47 4.20 -6.99
N MET A 80 11.64 3.15 -7.05
CA MET A 80 11.55 2.20 -8.16
C MET A 80 10.20 2.35 -8.89
N PRO A 81 9.99 3.47 -9.62
CA PRO A 81 8.66 3.86 -10.09
C PRO A 81 8.04 2.86 -11.09
N HIS A 82 8.85 2.22 -11.95
CA HIS A 82 8.36 1.22 -12.90
C HIS A 82 7.86 -0.07 -12.22
N LYS A 83 8.49 -0.49 -11.13
CA LYS A 83 7.99 -1.63 -10.34
C LYS A 83 6.76 -1.24 -9.55
N ALA A 84 6.76 -0.04 -8.98
CA ALA A 84 5.62 0.48 -8.26
C ALA A 84 4.35 0.49 -9.13
N ILE A 85 4.43 1.05 -10.35
CA ILE A 85 3.26 1.14 -11.21
C ILE A 85 2.75 -0.22 -11.68
N GLU A 86 3.64 -1.19 -11.92
CA GLU A 86 3.24 -2.57 -12.26
C GLU A 86 2.35 -3.18 -11.17
N HIS A 87 2.78 -3.06 -9.91
CA HIS A 87 2.06 -3.59 -8.76
C HIS A 87 0.77 -2.79 -8.48
N LEU A 88 0.81 -1.46 -8.57
CA LEU A 88 -0.38 -0.61 -8.37
C LEU A 88 -1.44 -0.88 -9.45
N ASN A 89 -1.06 -1.02 -10.72
CA ASN A 89 -2.00 -1.35 -11.79
C ASN A 89 -2.73 -2.68 -11.52
N LYS A 90 -2.02 -3.69 -10.98
CA LYS A 90 -2.64 -4.96 -10.57
C LYS A 90 -3.55 -4.78 -9.37
N ALA A 91 -3.15 -3.97 -8.39
CA ALA A 91 -3.95 -3.67 -7.20
C ALA A 91 -5.29 -2.97 -7.54
N PHE A 92 -5.32 -2.17 -8.61
CA PHE A 92 -6.51 -1.41 -8.99
C PHE A 92 -7.27 -1.97 -10.19
N LEU A 93 -6.81 -3.09 -10.78
CA LEU A 93 -7.41 -3.67 -11.99
C LEU A 93 -8.91 -4.02 -11.82
N TYR A 94 -9.29 -4.44 -10.61
CA TYR A 94 -10.68 -4.77 -10.25
C TYR A 94 -11.07 -3.98 -9.01
N TYR A 95 -11.61 -2.77 -9.23
CA TYR A 95 -12.09 -1.93 -8.14
C TYR A 95 -13.34 -2.53 -7.50
N GLU A 96 -13.21 -2.93 -6.23
CA GLU A 96 -14.35 -3.20 -5.34
C GLU A 96 -14.35 -2.15 -4.24
N LYS A 97 -15.54 -1.68 -3.85
CA LYS A 97 -15.74 -0.61 -2.85
C LYS A 97 -15.07 -0.87 -1.48
N ASN A 98 -14.69 -2.12 -1.18
CA ASN A 98 -14.09 -2.53 0.09
C ASN A 98 -12.55 -2.44 0.08
N PHE A 99 -11.98 -1.34 -0.40
CA PHE A 99 -10.53 -1.11 -0.36
C PHE A 99 -10.21 -0.21 0.85
N ILE A 100 -9.31 -0.59 1.75
CA ILE A 100 -9.08 0.15 3.02
C ILE A 100 -7.78 0.97 2.93
N PHE A 101 -7.69 2.01 2.09
CA PHE A 101 -6.41 2.76 1.99
C PHE A 101 -6.57 4.24 1.67
N ASN A 102 -6.58 5.10 2.70
CA ASN A 102 -6.69 6.55 2.56
C ASN A 102 -5.39 7.36 2.82
N LYS A 103 -4.29 6.78 3.33
CA LYS A 103 -3.11 7.58 3.73
C LYS A 103 -2.07 7.80 2.64
N ASN A 104 -1.99 6.92 1.65
CA ASN A 104 -0.95 6.99 0.62
C ASN A 104 -1.50 7.36 -0.77
N PHE A 105 -2.72 7.88 -0.85
CA PHE A 105 -3.33 8.18 -2.15
C PHE A 105 -2.53 9.27 -2.89
N GLU A 106 -1.97 10.27 -2.19
CA GLU A 106 -1.08 11.28 -2.80
C GLU A 106 0.14 10.62 -3.44
N LEU A 107 0.84 9.75 -2.69
CA LEU A 107 2.00 9.01 -3.20
C LEU A 107 1.67 8.22 -4.46
N VAL A 108 0.47 7.65 -4.53
CA VAL A 108 0.01 6.89 -5.70
C VAL A 108 -0.27 7.84 -6.86
N LEU A 109 -1.09 8.87 -6.67
CA LEU A 109 -1.46 9.80 -7.74
C LEU A 109 -0.26 10.59 -8.28
N ASP A 110 0.61 11.08 -7.40
CA ASP A 110 1.86 11.75 -7.76
C ASP A 110 2.74 10.83 -8.64
N LEU A 111 2.83 9.52 -8.33
CA LEU A 111 3.57 8.56 -9.17
C LEU A 111 3.00 8.50 -10.60
N TYR A 112 1.67 8.48 -10.77
CA TYR A 112 1.07 8.46 -12.11
C TYR A 112 1.32 9.75 -12.87
N ILE A 113 1.36 10.90 -12.17
CA ILE A 113 1.71 12.20 -12.76
C ILE A 113 3.17 12.21 -13.20
N ASP A 114 4.09 11.81 -12.31
CA ASP A 114 5.54 11.79 -12.57
C ASP A 114 5.91 10.88 -13.75
N LEU A 115 5.14 9.80 -13.95
CA LEU A 115 5.32 8.86 -15.06
C LEU A 115 4.55 9.25 -16.33
N ASN A 116 3.85 10.39 -16.34
CA ASN A 116 2.98 10.84 -17.43
C ASN A 116 1.92 9.79 -17.83
N LYS A 117 1.36 9.10 -16.84
CA LYS A 117 0.32 8.06 -16.96
C LYS A 117 -1.04 8.61 -16.54
N ILE A 118 -1.44 9.71 -17.17
CA ILE A 118 -2.59 10.52 -16.74
C ILE A 118 -3.91 9.75 -16.85
N GLU A 119 -4.13 8.99 -17.93
CA GLU A 119 -5.36 8.21 -18.12
C GLU A 119 -5.52 7.10 -17.09
N GLU A 120 -4.43 6.37 -16.77
CA GLU A 120 -4.45 5.38 -15.70
C GLU A 120 -4.62 6.05 -14.34
N GLY A 121 -3.90 7.14 -14.08
CA GLY A 121 -4.01 7.94 -12.85
C GLY A 121 -5.42 8.47 -12.61
N LYS A 122 -6.12 8.90 -13.66
CA LYS A 122 -7.51 9.36 -13.61
C LYS A 122 -8.47 8.28 -13.13
N LYS A 123 -8.29 7.03 -13.58
CA LYS A 123 -9.09 5.89 -13.08
C LYS A 123 -8.88 5.69 -11.58
N ILE A 124 -7.62 5.78 -11.13
CA ILE A 124 -7.27 5.65 -9.70
C ILE A 124 -7.82 6.83 -8.89
N TYR A 125 -7.76 8.04 -9.43
CA TYR A 125 -8.34 9.24 -8.83
C TYR A 125 -9.84 9.10 -8.62
N GLN A 126 -10.60 8.60 -9.61
CA GLN A 126 -12.04 8.37 -9.47
C GLN A 126 -12.36 7.31 -8.41
N ILE A 127 -11.52 6.28 -8.31
CA ILE A 127 -11.59 5.28 -7.23
C ILE A 127 -11.48 5.95 -5.86
N PHE A 128 -10.43 6.76 -5.66
CA PHE A 128 -10.22 7.47 -4.39
C PHE A 128 -11.34 8.47 -4.10
N LYS A 129 -11.82 9.22 -5.11
CA LYS A 129 -12.91 10.19 -4.98
C LYS A 129 -14.20 9.54 -4.49
N ASN A 130 -14.54 8.36 -5.04
CA ASN A 130 -15.69 7.56 -4.62
C ASN A 130 -15.55 6.98 -3.20
N GLN A 131 -14.32 6.78 -2.72
CA GLN A 131 -14.09 6.28 -1.37
C GLN A 131 -14.10 7.41 -0.34
N ILE A 132 -13.59 8.58 -0.70
CA ILE A 132 -13.47 9.77 0.15
C ILE A 132 -14.81 10.47 0.37
N SER A 133 -15.81 10.27 -0.50
CA SER A 133 -17.17 10.80 -0.29
C SER A 133 -17.80 10.37 1.05
N TYR A 134 -17.24 9.34 1.70
CA TYR A 134 -17.67 8.86 3.02
C TYR A 134 -16.87 9.45 4.20
N ASP A 135 -15.74 10.12 3.97
CA ASP A 135 -14.89 10.71 5.01
C ASP A 135 -14.32 12.09 4.59
N LYS A 136 -15.05 13.14 5.01
CA LYS A 136 -14.83 14.55 4.59
C LYS A 136 -13.41 15.08 4.83
N LYS A 137 -12.63 14.48 5.74
CA LYS A 137 -11.26 14.93 6.05
C LYS A 137 -10.29 14.76 4.89
N PHE A 138 -10.63 13.93 3.90
CA PHE A 138 -9.79 13.70 2.71
C PHE A 138 -10.22 14.53 1.49
N ILE A 139 -11.22 15.41 1.62
CA ILE A 139 -11.66 16.27 0.51
C ILE A 139 -10.54 17.22 0.03
N PRO A 140 -9.85 18.00 0.89
CA PRO A 140 -8.82 18.94 0.42
C PRO A 140 -7.66 18.22 -0.29
N LEU A 141 -7.43 16.99 0.16
CA LEU A 141 -6.42 16.06 -0.30
C LEU A 141 -6.70 15.59 -1.74
N ILE A 142 -7.96 15.36 -2.10
CA ILE A 142 -8.33 14.99 -3.48
C ILE A 142 -8.49 16.22 -4.40
N GLU A 143 -8.90 17.37 -3.85
CA GLU A 143 -9.07 18.62 -4.60
C GLU A 143 -7.78 19.08 -5.29
N LYS A 144 -6.60 18.89 -4.68
CA LYS A 144 -5.29 19.14 -5.31
C LYS A 144 -5.17 18.54 -6.72
N TYR A 145 -5.81 17.39 -6.96
CA TYR A 145 -5.68 16.63 -8.19
C TYR A 145 -6.80 16.90 -9.20
N THR A 146 -7.83 17.67 -8.83
CA THR A 146 -8.94 18.02 -9.75
C THR A 146 -8.46 18.67 -11.03
N LEU A 147 -7.53 19.65 -10.95
CA LEU A 147 -6.99 20.33 -12.13
C LEU A 147 -6.20 19.42 -13.08
N ILE A 148 -5.79 18.24 -12.61
CA ILE A 148 -4.96 17.30 -13.36
C ILE A 148 -5.82 16.18 -13.96
N PHE A 149 -6.82 15.69 -13.22
CA PHE A 149 -7.59 14.50 -13.60
C PHE A 149 -9.07 14.74 -13.91
N ASP A 150 -9.66 15.88 -13.51
CA ASP A 150 -11.01 16.27 -13.94
C ASP A 150 -10.87 17.18 -15.18
N ASP A 151 -11.34 16.72 -16.36
CA ASP A 151 -11.22 17.42 -17.66
C ASP A 151 -11.99 18.77 -17.74
N ASN A 152 -12.56 19.27 -16.66
CA ASN A 152 -13.39 20.46 -16.67
C ASN A 152 -12.57 21.75 -16.49
N GLN A 153 -11.69 22.06 -17.45
CA GLN A 153 -11.26 23.43 -17.72
C GLN A 153 -11.00 23.67 -19.23
N ILE A 154 -12.04 23.58 -20.05
CA ILE A 154 -12.27 24.59 -21.09
C ILE A 154 -13.78 24.89 -21.13
N PRO A 155 -14.25 26.05 -20.62
CA PRO A 155 -15.54 26.56 -21.06
C PRO A 155 -15.38 26.96 -22.53
N SER A 156 -16.08 26.27 -23.42
CA SER A 156 -16.39 26.77 -24.77
C SER A 156 -17.50 27.79 -24.71
#